data_AF-A0A2N1NV66-F1
#
_entry.id   AF-A0A2N1NV66-F1
#
_cell.length_a   1.000
_cell.length_b   1.000
_cell.length_c   1.000
_cell.angle_alpha   90.00
_cell.angle_beta   90.00
_cell.angle_gamma   90.00
#
_symmetry.space_group_name_H-M   'P 1'
#
loop_
_entity.id
_entity.type
_entity.pdbx_description
1 polymer ?
#
loop_
_entity_poly.entity_id
_entity_poly.type
_entity_poly.pdbx_seq_one_letter_code
_entity_poly.pdbx_strand_id
1 'polypeptide(L)'
;MLEMLIQNAPCVLTEKSDIYSLGVIFWELTSRKSPFSFNNQKCDYSLINIISKGAREEPVKDTNNKFVVLYEKCWQHEPNNRPDISEVISELNFINPENEDVSAITLKKSENGTTEDLCLPD
;
A
#
# COMPACT_ATOMS: atom_id res chain seq x y z
N MET A 1 12.33 12.13 2.30
CA MET A 1 11.78 12.16 3.68
C MET A 1 11.45 10.71 4.05
N LEU A 2 12.33 9.87 4.59
CA LEU A 2 13.49 10.10 5.41
C LEU A 2 14.41 8.87 5.27
N GLU A 3 15.50 8.83 4.52
CA GLU A 3 16.21 9.74 3.64
C GLU A 3 17.02 8.81 2.72
N MET A 4 16.79 8.65 1.41
CA MET A 4 17.88 8.35 0.46
C MET A 4 19.01 7.40 0.96
N LEU A 5 18.63 6.26 1.57
CA LEU A 5 19.33 5.75 2.77
C LEU A 5 20.72 5.21 2.49
N ILE A 6 21.70 5.99 2.98
CA ILE A 6 23.06 5.64 3.36
C ILE A 6 24.00 5.25 2.21
N GLN A 7 24.67 6.27 1.68
CA GLN A 7 26.14 6.33 1.57
C GLN A 7 26.55 7.81 1.53
N ASN A 8 27.69 8.16 2.10
CA ASN A 8 28.25 9.52 2.24
C ASN A 8 28.42 10.26 0.91
N ALA A 9 27.32 10.68 0.29
CA ALA A 9 27.26 11.38 -0.97
C ALA A 9 26.13 12.43 -0.90
N PRO A 10 26.24 13.56 -1.63
CA PRO A 10 25.16 14.53 -1.69
C PRO A 10 23.86 13.85 -2.12
N CYS A 11 22.74 14.28 -1.52
CA CYS A 11 21.37 13.94 -1.89
C CYS A 11 21.19 14.12 -3.41
N VAL A 12 21.42 13.05 -4.17
CA VAL A 12 21.15 13.05 -5.60
C VAL A 12 19.70 12.63 -5.75
N LEU A 13 18.85 13.61 -6.06
CA LEU A 13 17.51 13.33 -6.56
C LEU A 13 17.67 12.59 -7.89
N THR A 14 17.08 11.41 -7.93
CA THR A 14 17.10 10.51 -9.09
C THR A 14 15.68 10.08 -9.41
N GLU A 15 15.45 9.64 -10.64
CA GLU A 15 14.19 9.02 -11.02
C GLU A 15 13.84 7.85 -10.08
N LYS A 16 14.84 7.08 -9.63
CA LYS A 16 14.64 6.01 -8.63
C LYS A 16 14.18 6.52 -7.26
N SER A 17 14.52 7.75 -6.87
CA SER A 17 13.98 8.37 -5.65
C SER A 17 12.52 8.83 -5.81
N ASP A 18 12.13 9.23 -7.02
CA ASP A 18 10.73 9.54 -7.33
C ASP A 18 9.88 8.26 -7.30
N ILE A 19 10.39 7.15 -7.86
CA ILE A 19 9.71 5.84 -7.80
C ILE A 19 9.50 5.37 -6.37
N TYR A 20 10.48 5.56 -5.48
CA TYR A 20 10.30 5.25 -4.06
C TYR A 20 9.13 6.03 -3.46
N SER A 21 9.11 7.34 -3.69
CA SER A 21 8.07 8.22 -3.18
C SER A 21 6.70 7.86 -3.74
N LEU A 22 6.64 7.43 -5.01
CA LEU A 22 5.43 6.92 -5.64
C LEU A 22 4.91 5.65 -4.95
N GLY A 23 5.79 4.72 -4.55
CA GLY A 23 5.40 3.54 -3.78
C GLY A 23 4.76 3.88 -2.43
N VAL A 24 5.30 4.88 -1.73
CA VAL A 24 4.72 5.39 -0.47
C VAL A 24 3.34 6.01 -0.72
N ILE A 25 3.19 6.81 -1.79
CA ILE A 25 1.90 7.41 -2.18
C ILE A 25 0.87 6.33 -2.53
N PHE A 26 1.25 5.28 -3.28
CA PHE A 26 0.35 4.17 -3.60
C PHE A 26 -0.17 3.48 -2.34
N TRP A 27 0.71 3.23 -1.37
CA TRP A 27 0.28 2.69 -0.09
C TRP A 27 -0.65 3.67 0.64
N GLU A 28 -0.32 4.96 0.72
CA GLU A 28 -1.15 5.99 1.37
C GLU A 28 -2.56 6.08 0.77
N LEU A 29 -2.68 6.00 -0.56
CA LEU A 29 -3.96 5.99 -1.26
C LEU A 29 -4.81 4.77 -0.89
N THR A 30 -4.19 3.60 -0.74
CA THR A 30 -4.90 2.36 -0.35
C THR A 30 -5.28 2.33 1.12
N SER A 31 -4.38 2.79 2.00
CA SER A 31 -4.55 2.71 3.45
C SER A 31 -5.41 3.84 4.00
N ARG A 32 -5.42 5.00 3.31
CA ARG A 32 -5.95 6.28 3.79
C ARG A 32 -5.34 6.70 5.13
N LYS A 33 -4.08 6.33 5.38
CA LYS A 33 -3.34 6.62 6.61
C LYS A 33 -2.05 7.34 6.29
N SER A 34 -1.57 8.15 7.24
CA SER A 34 -0.22 8.69 7.17
C SER A 34 0.80 7.54 7.23
N PRO A 35 1.80 7.52 6.34
CA PRO A 35 2.92 6.58 6.44
C PRO A 35 3.63 6.72 7.78
N PHE A 36 4.09 5.60 8.31
CA PHE A 36 4.86 5.41 9.52
C PHE A 36 4.23 5.98 10.79
N SER A 37 2.88 6.02 10.84
CA SER A 37 2.12 6.61 11.95
C SER A 37 2.13 5.79 13.25
N PHE A 38 2.78 4.62 13.28
CA PHE A 38 2.85 3.76 14.47
C PHE A 38 3.72 4.32 15.59
N ASN A 39 4.55 5.32 15.29
CA ASN A 39 5.43 5.93 16.28
C ASN A 39 4.93 7.33 16.63
N ASN A 40 4.33 7.49 17.80
CA ASN A 40 4.13 8.79 18.47
C ASN A 40 5.47 9.55 18.75
N GLN A 41 6.59 9.10 18.18
CA GLN A 41 7.90 9.69 18.29
C GLN A 41 8.10 10.66 17.13
N LYS A 42 7.95 11.96 17.44
CA LYS A 42 8.15 13.09 16.53
C LYS A 42 9.61 13.32 16.11
N CYS A 43 10.49 12.32 16.23
CA CYS A 43 11.91 12.46 15.96
C CYS A 43 12.27 11.83 14.61
N ASP A 44 12.58 12.66 13.63
CA ASP A 44 12.99 12.29 12.27
C ASP A 44 14.09 11.21 12.23
N TYR A 45 15.09 11.29 13.12
CA TYR A 45 16.17 10.30 13.22
C TYR A 45 15.68 8.88 13.54
N SER A 46 14.59 8.75 14.31
CA SER A 46 14.03 7.43 14.65
C SER A 46 13.42 6.74 13.43
N LEU A 47 12.82 7.54 12.53
CA LEU A 47 12.17 7.06 11.33
C LEU A 47 13.18 6.60 10.27
N ILE A 48 14.25 7.37 10.05
CA ILE A 48 15.38 6.97 9.18
C ILE A 48 15.91 5.60 9.62
N ASN A 49 16.17 5.43 10.90
CA ASN A 49 16.76 4.20 11.45
C ASN A 49 15.87 2.97 11.24
N ILE A 50 14.55 3.08 11.42
CA ILE A 50 13.66 1.93 11.20
C ILE A 50 13.52 1.60 9.71
N ILE A 51 13.44 2.60 8.83
CA ILE A 51 13.35 2.39 7.38
C ILE A 51 14.65 1.75 6.84
N SER A 52 15.81 2.18 7.35
CA SER A 52 17.12 1.58 7.06
C SER A 52 17.21 0.12 7.49
N LYS A 53 16.51 -0.26 8.56
CA LYS A 53 16.41 -1.65 9.03
C LYS A 53 15.37 -2.48 8.29
N GLY A 54 14.76 -1.92 7.24
CA GLY A 54 13.78 -2.60 6.41
C GLY A 54 12.34 -2.49 6.91
N ALA A 55 12.04 -1.66 7.92
CA ALA A 55 10.67 -1.44 8.33
C ALA A 55 9.86 -0.86 7.15
N ARG A 56 8.71 -1.48 6.87
CA ARG A 56 7.74 -1.06 5.86
C ARG A 56 6.34 -1.19 6.42
N GLU A 57 5.40 -0.54 5.74
CA GLU A 57 4.00 -0.66 6.06
C GLU A 57 3.48 -2.07 5.76
N GLU A 58 2.47 -2.48 6.52
CA GLU A 58 1.76 -3.73 6.24
C GLU A 58 0.86 -3.56 5.00
N PRO A 59 0.74 -4.60 4.16
CA PRO A 59 -0.21 -4.61 3.06
C PRO A 59 -1.64 -4.34 3.54
N VAL A 60 -2.32 -3.43 2.83
CA VAL A 60 -3.70 -3.05 3.16
C VAL A 60 -4.65 -4.17 2.73
N LYS A 61 -5.44 -4.66 3.69
CA LYS A 61 -6.47 -5.68 3.44
C LYS A 61 -7.40 -5.23 2.29
N ASP A 62 -7.83 -6.18 1.48
CA ASP A 62 -8.77 -5.97 0.36
C ASP A 62 -8.20 -5.10 -0.78
N THR A 63 -6.90 -4.80 -0.77
CA THR A 63 -6.19 -4.21 -1.92
C THR A 63 -5.83 -5.31 -2.92
N ASN A 64 -5.96 -5.02 -4.22
CA ASN A 64 -5.57 -5.96 -5.27
C ASN A 64 -4.10 -6.40 -5.10
N ASN A 65 -3.85 -7.72 -5.04
CA ASN A 65 -2.52 -8.28 -4.80
C ASN A 65 -1.47 -7.79 -5.81
N LYS A 66 -1.84 -7.58 -7.07
CA LYS A 66 -0.91 -7.04 -8.08
C LYS A 66 -0.51 -5.60 -7.76
N PHE A 67 -1.44 -4.81 -7.21
CA PHE A 67 -1.17 -3.45 -6.77
C PHE A 67 -0.28 -3.41 -5.51
N VAL A 68 -0.47 -4.38 -4.59
CA VAL A 68 0.42 -4.59 -3.43
C VAL A 68 1.85 -4.84 -3.89
N VAL A 69 2.03 -5.83 -4.75
CA VAL A 69 3.35 -6.18 -5.31
C VAL A 69 3.98 -4.97 -6.03
N LEU A 70 3.18 -4.17 -6.73
CA LEU A 70 3.67 -2.98 -7.43
C LEU A 70 4.25 -1.94 -6.47
N TYR A 71 3.49 -1.50 -5.46
CA TYR A 71 4.03 -0.48 -4.54
C TYR A 71 5.17 -1.04 -3.68
N GLU A 72 5.19 -2.35 -3.42
CA GLU A 72 6.30 -3.00 -2.73
C GLU A 72 7.60 -3.02 -3.55
N LYS A 73 7.50 -3.19 -4.87
CA LYS A 73 8.64 -3.04 -5.79
C LYS A 73 9.13 -1.59 -5.84
N CYS A 74 8.22 -0.62 -5.80
CA CYS A 74 8.56 0.80 -5.85
C CYS A 74 9.42 1.25 -4.66
N TRP A 75 9.18 0.74 -3.44
CA TRP A 75 9.90 1.16 -2.22
C TRP A 75 11.05 0.23 -1.77
N GLN A 76 11.57 -0.59 -2.68
CA GLN A 76 12.74 -1.44 -2.40
C GLN A 76 13.92 -0.62 -1.88
N HIS A 77 14.68 -1.20 -0.95
CA HIS A 77 15.82 -0.51 -0.33
C HIS A 77 16.85 -0.11 -1.39
N GLU A 78 17.32 -1.07 -2.17
CA GLU A 78 18.24 -0.86 -3.28
C GLU A 78 17.57 -0.09 -4.44
N PRO A 79 18.08 1.09 -4.85
CA PRO A 79 17.50 1.88 -5.93
C PRO A 79 17.40 1.12 -7.26
N ASN A 80 18.38 0.26 -7.56
CA ASN A 80 18.41 -0.52 -8.79
C ASN A 80 17.35 -1.63 -8.85
N ASN A 81 16.76 -2.00 -7.71
CA ASN A 81 15.69 -2.99 -7.65
C ASN A 81 14.30 -2.37 -7.84
N ARG A 82 14.22 -1.04 -7.90
CA ARG A 82 12.97 -0.32 -8.17
C ARG A 82 12.73 -0.31 -9.68
N PRO A 83 11.47 -0.40 -10.13
CA PRO A 83 11.13 -0.29 -11.55
C PRO A 83 11.44 1.11 -12.10
N ASP A 84 11.50 1.23 -13.41
CA ASP A 84 11.40 2.52 -14.10
C ASP A 84 9.93 2.95 -14.24
N ILE A 85 9.69 4.24 -14.50
CA ILE A 85 8.32 4.76 -14.61
C ILE A 85 7.52 4.08 -15.73
N SER A 86 8.19 3.66 -16.82
CA SER A 86 7.59 2.90 -17.91
C SER A 86 7.08 1.53 -17.45
N GLU A 87 7.84 0.83 -16.60
CA GLU A 87 7.44 -0.45 -16.01
C GLU A 87 6.28 -0.26 -15.03
N VAL A 88 6.30 0.79 -14.21
CA VAL A 88 5.18 1.14 -13.32
C VAL A 88 3.89 1.38 -14.11
N ILE A 89 3.94 2.19 -15.17
CA ILE A 89 2.79 2.47 -16.04
C ILE A 89 2.29 1.18 -16.69
N SER A 90 3.21 0.33 -17.18
CA SER A 90 2.88 -0.95 -17.77
C SER A 90 2.11 -1.83 -16.78
N GLU A 91 2.64 -2.03 -15.57
CA GLU A 91 1.99 -2.82 -14.51
C GLU A 91 0.61 -2.24 -14.16
N LEU A 92 0.48 -0.92 -14.00
CA LEU A 92 -0.80 -0.27 -13.74
C LEU A 92 -1.85 -0.56 -14.83
N ASN A 93 -1.45 -0.54 -16.11
CA ASN A 93 -2.35 -0.87 -17.22
C ASN A 93 -2.81 -2.34 -17.21
N PHE A 94 -2.01 -3.25 -16.63
CA PHE A 94 -2.37 -4.66 -16.48
C PHE A 94 -3.22 -4.95 -15.23
N ILE A 95 -3.23 -4.04 -14.26
CA ILE A 95 -4.11 -4.10 -13.09
C ILE A 95 -5.50 -3.62 -13.53
N ASN A 96 -6.20 -4.51 -14.24
CA ASN A 96 -7.56 -4.26 -14.73
C ASN A 96 -8.53 -4.14 -13.54
N PRO A 97 -9.45 -3.14 -13.51
CA PRO A 97 -10.46 -3.02 -12.46
C PRO A 97 -11.45 -4.20 -12.39
N GLU A 98 -11.49 -5.07 -13.39
CA GLU A 98 -12.44 -6.19 -13.48
C GLU A 98 -11.88 -7.56 -13.09
N ASN A 99 -10.63 -7.65 -12.64
CA ASN A 99 -10.08 -8.91 -12.14
C ASN A 99 -10.30 -9.02 -10.63
N GLU A 100 -11.56 -9.27 -10.25
CA GLU A 100 -11.90 -9.88 -8.97
C GLU A 100 -11.34 -11.30 -8.93
N ASP A 101 -10.08 -11.48 -8.54
CA ASP A 101 -9.72 -12.69 -7.78
C ASP A 101 -10.15 -12.48 -6.32
N VAL A 102 -11.46 -12.32 -6.14
CA VAL A 102 -12.15 -12.51 -4.84
C VAL A 102 -12.65 -13.96 -4.78
N SER A 103 -11.85 -14.91 -5.25
CA SER A 103 -12.11 -16.33 -4.98
C SER A 103 -11.40 -16.73 -3.69
N ALA A 104 -12.05 -16.47 -2.55
CA ALA A 104 -12.10 -17.35 -1.36
C ALA A 104 -12.47 -16.62 -0.06
N ILE A 105 -13.51 -15.77 -0.03
CA ILE A 105 -14.34 -15.64 1.18
C ILE A 105 -15.81 -15.60 0.77
N THR A 106 -16.34 -16.76 0.36
CA THR A 106 -17.77 -17.05 0.46
C THR A 106 -18.13 -17.08 1.95
N LEU A 107 -18.38 -15.93 2.56
CA LEU A 107 -19.19 -15.86 3.77
C LEU A 107 -20.64 -15.90 3.32
N LYS A 108 -21.30 -17.00 3.71
CA LYS A 108 -22.66 -17.40 3.37
C LYS A 108 -23.64 -16.22 3.32
N LYS A 109 -24.30 -16.04 2.17
CA LYS A 109 -25.66 -15.49 2.14
C LYS A 109 -26.53 -16.37 3.04
N SER A 110 -27.08 -15.80 4.10
CA SER A 110 -28.34 -16.28 4.65
C SER A 110 -29.39 -15.21 4.39
N GLU A 111 -30.04 -15.30 3.23
CA GLU A 111 -31.40 -14.81 3.09
C GLU A 111 -32.31 -16.00 3.33
N ASN A 112 -33.00 -15.99 4.47
CA ASN A 112 -34.20 -16.79 4.68
C ASN A 112 -35.30 -15.77 5.03
N GLY A 113 -36.04 -15.32 4.02
CA GLY A 113 -37.34 -14.69 4.23
C GLY A 113 -38.40 -15.76 4.53
N THR A 114 -39.38 -15.43 5.37
CA THR A 114 -40.82 -15.36 5.02
C THR A 114 -41.69 -15.26 6.29
N THR A 115 -42.31 -14.08 6.41
CA THR A 115 -43.67 -13.65 6.88
C THR A 115 -44.48 -14.33 7.99
N GLU A 116 -45.45 -13.53 8.48
CA GLU A 116 -46.61 -13.78 9.37
C GLU A 116 -46.30 -13.44 10.86
N ASP A 117 -47.06 -12.62 11.61
CA ASP A 117 -48.37 -11.99 11.42
C ASP A 117 -48.57 -10.84 12.44
N LEU A 118 -49.53 -9.97 12.12
CA LEU A 118 -50.28 -8.94 12.89
C LEU A 118 -50.06 -8.77 14.42
N CYS A 119 -49.86 -7.51 14.88
CA CYS A 119 -50.86 -6.73 15.64
C CYS A 119 -50.36 -5.32 16.08
N LEU A 120 -51.13 -4.27 15.77
CA LEU A 120 -51.24 -3.03 16.58
C LEU A 120 -52.38 -3.26 17.59
N PRO A 121 -52.27 -2.82 18.86
CA PRO A 121 -52.86 -1.53 19.30
C PRO A 121 -52.11 -0.90 20.51
N ASP A 122 -52.37 0.29 21.07
CA ASP A 122 -53.29 1.43 20.88
C ASP A 122 -52.47 2.74 21.00
#